data_AF-A0A382YJQ2-F1
#
_entry.id   AF-A0A382YJQ2-F1
#
_cell.length_a   1.000
_cell.length_b   1.000
_cell.length_c   1.000
_cell.angle_alpha   90.00
_cell.angle_beta   90.00
_cell.angle_gamma   90.00
#
_symmetry.space_group_name_H-M   'P 1'
#
loop_
_entity.id
_entity.type
_entity.pdbx_description
1 polymer ?
#
loop_
_entity_poly.entity_id
_entity_poly.type
_entity_poly.pdbx_seq_one_letter_code
_entity_poly.pdbx_strand_id
1 'polypeptide(L)'
;PRAMPTQVPIIPDASLEAQARALEFYAKFEKPFLSVFAGNDPVTNPIKDQIPKMVPNARMHPDIGGGHFFQWTRAKELASVLIKFIKE
;
A
#
# COMPACT_ATOMS: atom_id res chain seq x y z
N PRO A 1 20.47 -16.39 -4.23
CA PRO A 1 19.06 -16.31 -4.72
C PRO A 1 18.21 -15.44 -3.77
N ARG A 2 17.38 -14.51 -4.28
CA ARG A 2 16.49 -13.71 -3.43
C ARG A 2 15.46 -14.63 -2.78
N ALA A 3 15.44 -14.68 -1.45
CA ALA A 3 14.71 -15.67 -0.63
C ALA A 3 13.17 -15.56 -0.66
N MET A 4 12.63 -14.57 -1.37
CA MET A 4 11.23 -14.14 -1.24
C MET A 4 10.16 -15.12 -1.75
N PRO A 5 10.33 -15.94 -2.81
CA PRO A 5 9.22 -16.74 -3.33
C PRO A 5 8.65 -17.76 -2.33
N THR A 6 9.51 -18.33 -1.47
CA THR A 6 9.12 -19.35 -0.48
C THR A 6 8.60 -18.77 0.84
N GLN A 7 8.68 -17.45 1.03
CA GLN A 7 8.18 -16.75 2.22
C GLN A 7 6.79 -16.14 2.01
N VAL A 8 6.26 -16.22 0.80
CA VAL A 8 4.86 -15.86 0.51
C VAL A 8 3.99 -17.06 0.91
N PRO A 9 3.05 -16.91 1.86
CA PRO A 9 2.20 -18.01 2.31
C PRO A 9 1.46 -18.66 1.14
N ILE A 10 1.50 -20.00 1.10
CA ILE A 10 0.74 -20.82 0.15
C ILE A 10 -0.41 -21.45 0.94
N ILE A 11 -1.62 -21.46 0.35
CA ILE A 11 -2.89 -21.82 0.98
C ILE A 11 -2.86 -23.29 1.49
N PRO A 12 -3.43 -23.60 2.68
CA PRO A 12 -4.39 -22.79 3.46
C PRO A 12 -3.77 -21.64 4.25
N ASP A 13 -4.21 -20.41 3.94
CA ASP A 13 -3.75 -19.21 4.61
C ASP A 13 -4.60 -18.96 5.87
N ALA A 14 -3.99 -19.14 7.04
CA ALA A 14 -4.66 -18.93 8.33
C ALA A 14 -5.05 -17.46 8.59
N SER A 15 -4.55 -16.51 7.79
CA SER A 15 -4.79 -15.08 7.97
C SER A 15 -6.09 -14.56 7.33
N LEU A 16 -6.78 -15.37 6.51
CA LEU A 16 -7.94 -14.91 5.72
C LEU A 16 -9.05 -14.28 6.58
N GLU A 17 -9.37 -14.87 7.73
CA GLU A 17 -10.39 -14.35 8.64
C GLU A 17 -9.97 -13.00 9.27
N ALA A 18 -8.68 -12.86 9.59
CA ALA A 18 -8.12 -11.61 10.10
C ALA A 18 -8.10 -10.52 9.02
N GLN A 19 -7.79 -10.88 7.77
CA GLN A 19 -7.84 -9.96 6.63
C GLN A 19 -9.27 -9.46 6.38
N ALA A 20 -10.28 -10.33 6.44
CA ALA A 20 -11.68 -9.95 6.30
C ALA A 20 -12.10 -8.92 7.36
N ARG A 21 -11.78 -9.16 8.63
CA ARG A 21 -12.04 -8.19 9.72
C ARG A 21 -11.32 -6.86 9.50
N ALA A 22 -10.08 -6.88 9.02
CA ALA A 22 -9.32 -5.67 8.73
C ALA A 22 -9.99 -4.86 7.61
N LEU A 23 -10.47 -5.51 6.56
CA LEU A 23 -11.21 -4.85 5.47
C LEU A 23 -12.50 -4.19 5.96
N GLU A 24 -13.27 -4.86 6.84
CA GLU A 24 -14.47 -4.28 7.45
C GLU A 24 -14.16 -3.03 8.29
N PHE A 25 -13.05 -3.07 9.04
CA PHE A 25 -12.58 -1.93 9.83
C PHE A 25 -12.16 -0.76 8.92
N TYR A 26 -11.35 -1.03 7.90
CA TYR A 26 -10.82 -0.02 6.98
C TYR A 26 -11.90 0.61 6.09
N ALA A 27 -12.95 -0.13 5.76
CA ALA A 27 -14.11 0.39 5.03
C ALA A 27 -14.86 1.49 5.79
N LYS A 28 -14.73 1.54 7.12
CA LYS A 28 -15.34 2.54 8.01
C LYS A 28 -14.31 3.49 8.62
N PHE A 29 -13.07 3.47 8.14
CA PHE A 29 -12.00 4.28 8.70
C PHE A 29 -12.16 5.73 8.26
N GLU A 30 -12.32 6.66 9.22
CA GLU A 30 -12.60 8.06 8.91
C GLU A 30 -11.36 8.97 9.02
N LYS A 31 -10.28 8.49 9.66
CA LYS A 31 -9.05 9.28 9.77
C LYS A 31 -8.40 9.44 8.38
N PRO A 32 -7.67 10.54 8.14
CA PRO A 32 -6.95 10.72 6.89
C PRO A 32 -6.10 9.49 6.55
N PHE A 33 -6.25 9.00 5.32
CA PHE A 33 -5.50 7.86 4.80
C PHE A 33 -4.83 8.28 3.48
N LEU A 34 -3.51 8.19 3.41
CA LEU A 34 -2.73 8.46 2.20
C LEU A 34 -2.23 7.15 1.62
N SER A 35 -2.41 6.96 0.31
CA SER A 35 -1.89 5.82 -0.42
C SER A 35 -0.89 6.28 -1.49
N VAL A 36 0.34 5.76 -1.43
CA VAL A 36 1.44 6.11 -2.33
C VAL A 36 1.99 4.84 -2.96
N PHE A 37 2.01 4.77 -4.29
CA PHE A 37 2.52 3.64 -5.05
C PHE A 37 3.72 4.06 -5.93
N ALA A 38 4.55 3.08 -6.30
CA ALA A 38 5.61 3.30 -7.26
C ALA A 38 5.10 3.39 -8.71
N GLY A 39 3.98 2.74 -9.05
CA GLY A 39 3.49 2.60 -10.43
C GLY A 39 4.32 1.68 -11.31
N ASN A 40 5.57 1.38 -10.94
CA ASN A 40 6.43 0.42 -11.60
C ASN A 40 6.90 -0.72 -10.67
N ASP A 41 6.06 -1.10 -9.69
CA ASP A 41 6.25 -2.29 -8.87
C ASP A 41 5.26 -3.40 -9.26
N PRO A 42 5.70 -4.43 -10.02
CA PRO A 42 4.80 -5.48 -10.49
C PRO A 42 4.18 -6.31 -9.36
N VAL A 43 4.75 -6.30 -8.16
CA VAL A 43 4.25 -7.08 -7.02
C VAL A 43 3.01 -6.44 -6.41
N THR A 44 3.03 -5.12 -6.20
CA THR A 44 1.95 -4.42 -5.47
C THR A 44 1.03 -3.60 -6.36
N ASN A 45 1.44 -3.21 -7.57
CA ASN A 45 0.59 -2.44 -8.48
C ASN A 45 -0.84 -3.00 -8.67
N PRO A 46 -1.08 -4.32 -8.77
CA PRO A 46 -2.43 -4.85 -8.96
C PRO A 46 -3.42 -4.52 -7.84
N ILE A 47 -2.97 -4.20 -6.62
CA ILE A 47 -3.86 -3.84 -5.50
C ILE A 47 -4.26 -2.36 -5.53
N LYS A 48 -3.54 -1.51 -6.28
CA LYS A 48 -3.75 -0.05 -6.31
C LYS A 48 -5.21 0.31 -6.61
N ASP A 49 -5.81 -0.36 -7.59
CA ASP A 49 -7.19 -0.12 -8.02
C ASP A 49 -8.23 -0.65 -7.02
N GLN A 50 -7.81 -1.45 -6.04
CA GLN A 50 -8.68 -1.97 -4.99
C GLN A 50 -8.72 -1.04 -3.77
N ILE A 51 -7.71 -0.18 -3.57
CA ILE A 51 -7.60 0.70 -2.39
C ILE A 51 -8.87 1.53 -2.16
N PRO A 52 -9.50 2.19 -3.16
CA PRO A 52 -10.72 2.97 -2.94
C PRO A 52 -11.92 2.11 -2.49
N LYS A 53 -11.91 0.81 -2.76
CA LYS A 53 -12.92 -0.13 -2.27
C LYS A 53 -12.63 -0.58 -0.83
N MET A 54 -11.36 -0.72 -0.47
CA MET A 54 -10.92 -1.14 0.86
C MET A 54 -11.01 0.00 1.89
N VAL A 55 -10.66 1.22 1.47
CA VAL A 55 -10.62 2.44 2.29
C VAL A 55 -11.25 3.58 1.48
N PRO A 56 -12.57 3.82 1.58
CA PRO A 56 -13.28 4.79 0.72
C PRO A 56 -12.77 6.24 0.84
N ASN A 57 -12.20 6.61 1.98
CA ASN A 57 -11.66 7.96 2.22
C ASN A 57 -10.15 8.08 1.89
N ALA A 58 -9.55 7.07 1.24
CA ALA A 58 -8.14 7.11 0.88
C ALA A 58 -7.85 8.19 -0.17
N ARG A 59 -6.82 9.00 0.11
CA ARG A 59 -6.22 9.95 -0.84
C ARG A 59 -5.17 9.21 -1.65
N MET A 60 -5.41 9.07 -2.95
CA MET A 60 -4.46 8.46 -3.88
C MET A 60 -3.42 9.48 -4.34
N HIS A 61 -2.14 9.22 -4.09
CA HIS A 61 -1.04 10.00 -4.65
C HIS A 61 -0.68 9.48 -6.06
N PRO A 62 -0.25 10.35 -7.00
CA PRO A 62 0.35 9.91 -8.25
C PRO A 62 1.53 8.96 -8.03
N ASP A 63 1.80 8.09 -9.00
CA ASP A 63 2.89 7.12 -8.90
C ASP A 63 4.26 7.80 -8.84
N ILE A 64 5.09 7.40 -7.88
CA ILE A 64 6.37 8.08 -7.62
C ILE A 64 7.56 7.47 -8.37
N GLY A 65 7.38 6.30 -8.99
CA GLY A 65 8.46 5.48 -9.53
C GLY A 65 9.29 4.80 -8.44
N GLY A 66 10.49 4.32 -8.80
CA GLY A 66 11.46 3.77 -7.84
C GLY A 66 11.37 2.28 -7.54
N GLY A 67 10.40 1.55 -8.12
CA GLY A 67 10.23 0.11 -7.96
C GLY A 67 9.76 -0.32 -6.57
N HIS A 68 9.86 -1.61 -6.25
CA HIS A 68 9.32 -2.18 -5.00
C HIS A 68 9.88 -1.52 -3.72
N PHE A 69 11.15 -1.11 -3.74
CA PHE A 69 11.82 -0.44 -2.62
C PHE A 69 12.04 1.05 -2.92
N PHE A 70 11.00 1.76 -3.36
CA PHE A 70 11.10 3.17 -3.75
C PHE A 70 11.54 4.10 -2.63
N GLN A 71 11.44 3.68 -1.36
CA GLN A 71 12.04 4.41 -0.24
C GLN A 71 13.56 4.56 -0.35
N TRP A 72 14.26 3.69 -1.08
CA TRP A 72 15.72 3.79 -1.29
C TRP A 72 16.08 4.67 -2.50
N THR A 73 15.26 4.63 -3.55
CA THR A 73 15.54 5.30 -4.82
C THR A 73 14.88 6.68 -4.93
N ARG A 74 13.78 6.91 -4.19
CA ARG A 74 12.96 8.14 -4.20
C ARG A 74 12.70 8.69 -2.79
N ALA A 75 13.61 8.45 -1.85
CA ALA A 75 13.49 8.82 -0.44
C ALA A 75 13.02 10.28 -0.20
N LYS A 76 13.65 11.24 -0.90
CA LYS A 76 13.35 12.68 -0.75
C LYS A 76 11.93 13.03 -1.21
N GLU A 77 11.48 12.42 -2.30
CA GLU A 77 10.15 12.64 -2.85
C GLU A 77 9.10 12.03 -1.93
N LEU A 78 9.28 10.77 -1.52
CA LEU A 78 8.41 10.12 -0.54
C LEU A 78 8.31 10.94 0.76
N ALA A 79 9.44 11.40 1.31
CA ALA A 79 9.44 12.23 2.51
C ALA A 79 8.65 13.53 2.31
N SER A 80 8.80 14.19 1.16
CA SER A 80 8.06 15.42 0.85
C SER A 80 6.55 15.18 0.79
N VAL A 81 6.12 14.08 0.18
CA VAL A 81 4.70 13.68 0.11
C VAL A 81 4.14 13.43 1.51
N LEU A 82 4.86 12.69 2.35
CA LEU A 82 4.44 12.39 3.72
C LEU A 82 4.37 13.65 4.59
N ILE A 83 5.38 14.52 4.52
CA ILE A 83 5.42 15.79 5.27
C ILE A 83 4.25 16.68 4.87
N LYS A 84 3.94 16.76 3.57
CA LYS A 84 2.79 17.53 3.09
C LYS A 84 1.48 16.99 3.68
N PHE A 85 1.26 15.69 3.60
CA PHE A 85 0.06 15.04 4.13
C PHE A 85 -0.12 15.22 5.64
N ILE A 86 0.96 15.19 6.43
CA ILE A 86 0.89 15.39 7.89
C ILE A 86 0.56 16.85 8.26
N LYS A 87 0.93 17.80 7.41
CA LYS A 87 0.71 19.24 7.66
C LYS A 87 -0.64 19.76 7.17
N GLU A 88 -1.39 18.95 6.42
CA GLU A 88 -2.77 19.23 5.99
C GLU A 88 -3.76 18.98 7.13
#